data_AF-A0A3R6V413-F1
#
_entry.id   AF-A0A3R6V413-F1
#
_cell.length_a   1.000
_cell.length_b   1.000
_cell.length_c   1.000
_cell.angle_alpha   90.00
_cell.angle_beta   90.00
_cell.angle_gamma   90.00
#
_symmetry.space_group_name_H-M   'P 1'
#
loop_
_entity.id
_entity.type
_entity.pdbx_description
1 polymer ?
#
loop_
_entity_poly.entity_id
_entity_poly.type
_entity_poly.pdbx_seq_one_letter_code
_entity_poly.pdbx_strand_id
1 'polypeptide(L)'
;MENFELIDNLFQITMLLCACVAAGILAIRHRNRSLLILSLAYACFAMGTIYYVLYLVIIGIWPQVFYVAEISWLAAWLFYLSAQILRTEGMKCRFSLPAGATAAVIAAVAFLDHDFGPSYFVSALFALTAGAIMYLSVFHIQNGSLYRKRDFFMIICVMLQVLLYLVSDFTHDYTRFQLYYAVDLALTLSMAALLPLTLREVKQA
;
A
#
# COMPACT_ATOMS: atom_id res chain seq x y z
N MET A 1 -1.44 25.62 15.23
CA MET A 1 -0.23 24.90 14.78
C MET A 1 -0.62 24.22 13.49
N GLU A 2 -0.11 24.68 12.35
CA GLU A 2 -0.30 23.98 11.08
C GLU A 2 0.61 22.75 11.12
N ASN A 3 0.07 21.62 11.60
CA ASN A 3 0.80 20.37 11.60
C ASN A 3 0.77 19.83 10.17
N PHE A 4 1.89 19.89 9.45
CA PHE A 4 2.01 19.37 8.09
C PHE A 4 1.55 17.92 7.98
N GLU A 5 1.80 17.13 9.04
CA GLU A 5 1.30 15.76 9.14
C GLU A 5 -0.22 15.65 9.12
N LEU A 6 -0.95 16.58 9.74
CA LEU A 6 -2.41 16.58 9.68
C LEU A 6 -2.89 16.86 8.25
N ILE A 7 -2.26 17.82 7.56
CA ILE A 7 -2.60 18.19 6.18
C ILE A 7 -2.33 17.03 5.24
N ASP A 8 -1.16 16.39 5.37
CA ASP A 8 -0.73 15.27 4.54
C ASP A 8 -1.65 14.06 4.72
N ASN A 9 -1.93 13.66 5.96
CA ASN A 9 -2.87 12.57 6.24
C ASN A 9 -4.31 12.89 5.79
N LEU A 10 -4.78 14.14 5.92
CA LEU A 10 -6.10 14.54 5.40
C LEU A 10 -6.15 14.47 3.87
N PHE A 11 -5.07 14.85 3.19
CA PHE A 11 -4.95 14.68 1.74
C PHE A 11 -4.99 13.18 1.37
N GLN A 12 -4.23 12.35 2.07
CA GLN A 12 -4.22 10.90 1.87
C GLN A 12 -5.61 10.28 2.04
N ILE A 13 -6.31 10.60 3.14
CA ILE A 13 -7.69 10.16 3.37
C ILE A 13 -8.59 10.59 2.22
N THR A 14 -8.55 11.86 1.83
CA THR A 14 -9.43 12.40 0.78
C THR A 14 -9.20 11.69 -0.56
N MET A 15 -7.95 11.50 -0.95
CA MET A 15 -7.59 10.83 -2.20
C MET A 15 -8.00 9.36 -2.20
N LEU A 16 -7.71 8.63 -1.12
CA LEU A 16 -8.04 7.21 -1.03
C LEU A 16 -9.55 6.96 -0.89
N LEU A 17 -10.30 7.81 -0.19
CA LEU A 17 -11.76 7.73 -0.16
C LEU A 17 -12.38 8.02 -1.53
N CYS A 18 -11.89 9.05 -2.24
CA CYS A 18 -12.33 9.32 -3.61
C CYS A 18 -12.05 8.12 -4.53
N ALA A 19 -10.83 7.55 -4.44
CA ALA A 19 -10.45 6.37 -5.20
C ALA A 19 -11.29 5.14 -4.81
N CYS A 20 -11.60 4.96 -3.52
CA CYS A 20 -12.48 3.91 -3.01
C CYS A 20 -13.87 4.01 -3.63
N VAL A 21 -14.52 5.18 -3.54
CA VAL A 21 -15.87 5.37 -4.10
C VAL A 21 -15.87 5.14 -5.60
N ALA A 22 -14.89 5.70 -6.32
CA ALA A 22 -14.76 5.49 -7.75
C ALA A 22 -14.53 4.00 -8.11
N ALA A 23 -13.62 3.32 -7.40
CA ALA A 23 -13.35 1.89 -7.58
C ALA A 23 -14.58 1.04 -7.30
N GLY A 24 -15.32 1.32 -6.22
CA GLY A 24 -16.55 0.61 -5.85
C GLY A 24 -17.67 0.78 -6.89
N ILE A 25 -17.91 2.01 -7.36
CA ILE A 25 -18.89 2.26 -8.43
C ILE A 25 -18.48 1.52 -9.72
N LEU A 26 -17.20 1.58 -10.10
CA LEU A 26 -16.69 0.88 -11.28
C LEU A 26 -16.75 -0.64 -11.12
N ALA A 27 -16.50 -1.16 -9.92
CA ALA A 27 -16.60 -2.58 -9.59
C ALA A 27 -18.01 -3.10 -9.78
N ILE A 28 -19.02 -2.36 -9.29
CA ILE A 28 -20.43 -2.70 -9.47
C ILE A 28 -20.83 -2.60 -10.95
N ARG A 29 -20.41 -1.53 -11.63
CA ARG A 29 -20.74 -1.28 -13.04
C ARG A 29 -20.16 -2.32 -13.98
N HIS A 30 -18.89 -2.68 -13.80
CA HIS A 30 -18.18 -3.66 -14.64
C HIS A 30 -18.27 -5.09 -14.11
N ARG A 31 -18.93 -5.32 -12.96
CA ARG A 31 -19.00 -6.60 -12.25
C ARG A 31 -17.64 -7.28 -12.08
N ASN A 32 -16.59 -6.49 -11.83
CA ASN A 32 -15.22 -6.98 -11.80
C ASN A 32 -14.68 -7.09 -10.37
N ARG A 33 -14.16 -8.28 -10.03
CA ARG A 33 -13.64 -8.61 -8.69
C ARG A 33 -12.36 -7.83 -8.34
N SER A 34 -11.47 -7.58 -9.30
CA SER A 34 -10.23 -6.84 -9.06
C SER A 34 -10.50 -5.39 -8.64
N LEU A 35 -11.49 -4.73 -9.25
CA LEU A 35 -11.90 -3.38 -8.86
C LEU A 35 -12.57 -3.37 -7.48
N LEU A 36 -13.33 -4.42 -7.13
CA LEU A 36 -13.93 -4.55 -5.80
C LEU A 36 -12.86 -4.71 -4.71
N ILE A 37 -11.89 -5.60 -4.94
CA ILE A 37 -10.76 -5.82 -4.01
C ILE A 37 -9.95 -4.53 -3.85
N LEU A 38 -9.70 -3.81 -4.95
CA LEU A 38 -8.99 -2.54 -4.91
C LEU A 38 -9.76 -1.47 -4.12
N SER A 39 -11.08 -1.41 -4.27
CA SER A 39 -11.94 -0.54 -3.45
C SER A 39 -11.83 -0.86 -1.96
N LEU A 40 -11.81 -2.14 -1.58
CA LEU A 40 -11.66 -2.57 -0.19
C LEU A 40 -10.27 -2.22 0.36
N ALA A 41 -9.22 -2.36 -0.45
CA ALA A 41 -7.87 -1.93 -0.08
C ALA A 41 -7.84 -0.43 0.28
N TYR A 42 -8.41 0.41 -0.59
CA TYR A 42 -8.51 1.86 -0.33
C TYR A 42 -9.34 2.19 0.90
N ALA A 43 -10.46 1.48 1.12
CA ALA A 43 -11.31 1.68 2.29
C ALA A 43 -10.55 1.37 3.59
N CYS A 44 -9.84 0.23 3.65
CA CYS A 44 -9.05 -0.17 4.81
C CYS A 44 -7.89 0.80 5.07
N PHE A 45 -7.22 1.26 4.02
CA PHE A 45 -6.10 2.19 4.20
C PHE A 45 -6.62 3.54 4.72
N ALA A 46 -7.66 4.10 4.08
CA ALA A 46 -8.27 5.35 4.49
C ALA A 46 -8.84 5.28 5.91
N MET A 47 -9.48 4.17 6.30
CA MET A 47 -9.99 3.98 7.66
C MET A 47 -8.86 4.01 8.70
N GLY A 48 -7.73 3.34 8.43
CA GLY A 48 -6.55 3.36 9.28
C GLY A 48 -6.02 4.78 9.48
N THR A 49 -5.87 5.52 8.38
CA THR A 49 -5.41 6.91 8.42
C THR A 49 -6.43 7.84 9.10
N ILE A 50 -7.75 7.65 8.92
CA ILE A 50 -8.79 8.40 9.65
C ILE A 50 -8.64 8.20 11.15
N TYR A 51 -8.47 6.96 11.60
CA TYR A 51 -8.32 6.64 13.01
C TYR A 51 -7.05 7.30 13.60
N TYR A 52 -5.96 7.26 12.84
CA TYR A 52 -4.71 7.96 13.18
C TYR A 52 -4.91 9.47 13.32
N VAL A 53 -5.54 10.12 12.33
CA VAL A 53 -5.83 11.56 12.34
C VAL A 53 -6.75 11.94 13.51
N LEU A 54 -7.80 11.17 13.77
CA LEU A 54 -8.71 11.44 14.89
C LEU A 54 -7.96 11.40 16.22
N TYR A 55 -7.06 10.44 16.40
CA TYR A 55 -6.23 10.38 17.61
C TYR A 55 -5.34 11.62 17.74
N LEU A 56 -4.64 12.01 16.67
CA LEU A 56 -3.80 13.20 16.67
C LEU A 56 -4.60 14.47 17.02
N VAL A 57 -5.81 14.62 16.48
CA VAL A 57 -6.66 15.78 16.73
C VAL A 57 -7.19 15.81 18.17
N ILE A 58 -7.57 14.67 18.73
CA ILE A 58 -8.21 14.61 20.06
C ILE A 58 -7.16 14.63 21.18
N ILE A 59 -6.07 13.88 21.04
CA ILE A 59 -5.08 13.66 22.11
C ILE A 59 -3.85 14.57 21.95
N GLY A 60 -3.51 14.98 20.72
CA GLY A 60 -2.42 15.93 20.47
C GLY A 60 -1.02 15.38 20.72
N ILE A 61 -0.86 14.07 20.89
CA ILE A 61 0.42 13.39 21.09
C ILE A 61 0.65 12.43 19.92
N TRP A 62 1.89 12.35 19.43
CA TRP A 62 2.33 11.39 18.42
C TRP A 62 2.47 10.01 19.05
N PRO A 63 1.62 9.04 18.70
CA PRO A 63 1.69 7.74 19.32
C PRO A 63 2.73 6.85 18.62
N GLN A 64 3.65 6.28 19.39
CA GLN A 64 4.66 5.35 18.85
C GLN A 64 4.10 3.96 18.48
N VAL A 65 2.92 3.58 18.99
CA VAL A 65 2.31 2.26 18.74
C VAL A 65 0.83 2.41 18.49
N PHE A 66 0.38 2.07 17.28
CA PHE A 66 -0.99 2.32 16.83
C PHE A 66 -1.67 1.09 16.25
N TYR A 67 -1.87 0.08 17.10
CA TYR A 67 -2.40 -1.23 16.73
C TYR A 67 -3.64 -1.21 15.83
N VAL A 68 -4.60 -0.31 16.06
CA VAL A 68 -5.83 -0.26 15.25
C VAL A 68 -5.54 0.24 13.83
N ALA A 69 -4.72 1.28 13.69
CA ALA A 69 -4.33 1.79 12.37
C ALA A 69 -3.40 0.80 11.66
N GLU A 70 -2.44 0.21 12.40
CA GLU A 70 -1.53 -0.82 11.90
C GLU A 70 -2.28 -2.04 11.33
N ILE A 71 -3.29 -2.56 12.06
CA ILE A 71 -4.11 -3.67 11.58
C ILE A 71 -4.92 -3.26 10.33
N SER A 72 -5.43 -2.04 10.29
CA SER A 72 -6.21 -1.55 9.15
C SER A 72 -5.36 -1.37 7.89
N TRP A 73 -4.17 -0.81 8.03
CA TRP A 73 -3.20 -0.68 6.94
C TRP A 73 -2.69 -2.06 6.50
N LEU A 74 -2.42 -3.00 7.42
CA LEU A 74 -2.06 -4.38 7.08
C LEU A 74 -3.18 -5.07 6.28
N ALA A 75 -4.44 -4.88 6.68
CA ALA A 75 -5.59 -5.39 5.95
C ALA A 75 -5.65 -4.84 4.51
N ALA A 76 -5.32 -3.55 4.31
CA ALA A 76 -5.22 -2.97 2.97
C ALA A 76 -4.15 -3.69 2.12
N TRP A 77 -2.98 -3.97 2.71
CA TRP A 77 -1.91 -4.73 2.04
C TRP A 77 -2.31 -6.16 1.71
N LEU A 78 -3.10 -6.82 2.56
CA LEU A 78 -3.68 -8.14 2.26
C LEU A 78 -4.67 -8.08 1.08
N PHE A 79 -5.48 -7.01 0.97
CA PHE A 79 -6.31 -6.81 -0.22
C PHE A 79 -5.47 -6.56 -1.49
N TYR A 80 -4.40 -5.77 -1.40
CA TYR A 80 -3.47 -5.61 -2.53
C TYR A 80 -2.82 -6.94 -2.95
N LEU A 81 -2.43 -7.78 -1.99
CA LEU A 81 -1.94 -9.13 -2.25
C LEU A 81 -3.01 -9.99 -2.93
N SER A 82 -4.25 -9.97 -2.43
CA SER A 82 -5.38 -10.67 -3.05
C SER A 82 -5.60 -10.23 -4.50
N ALA A 83 -5.49 -8.92 -4.79
CA ALA A 83 -5.59 -8.39 -6.14
C ALA A 83 -4.46 -8.86 -7.08
N GLN A 84 -3.27 -9.15 -6.53
CA GLN A 84 -2.16 -9.74 -7.28
C GLN A 84 -2.31 -11.25 -7.46
N ILE A 85 -2.83 -11.98 -6.47
CA ILE A 85 -3.09 -13.42 -6.59
C ILE A 85 -4.18 -13.70 -7.63
N LEU A 86 -5.28 -12.93 -7.62
CA LEU A 86 -6.38 -13.07 -8.57
C LEU A 86 -5.91 -12.97 -10.03
N ARG A 87 -4.84 -12.23 -10.28
CA ARG A 87 -4.22 -12.12 -11.60
C ARG A 87 -3.38 -13.32 -12.00
N THR A 88 -2.82 -14.02 -11.02
CA THR A 88 -2.03 -15.22 -11.27
C THR A 88 -2.94 -16.40 -11.62
N GLU A 89 -4.25 -16.30 -11.39
CA GLU A 89 -5.24 -17.29 -11.84
C GLU A 89 -5.14 -17.50 -13.37
N GLY A 90 -4.70 -18.69 -13.78
CA GLY A 90 -4.50 -19.05 -15.19
C GLY A 90 -3.05 -18.97 -15.69
N MET A 91 -2.10 -18.48 -14.89
CA MET A 91 -0.68 -18.52 -15.20
C MET A 91 -0.05 -19.84 -14.74
N LYS A 92 0.85 -20.42 -15.55
CA LYS A 92 1.62 -21.59 -15.14
C LYS A 92 2.62 -21.17 -14.05
N CYS A 93 2.50 -21.72 -12.84
CA CYS A 93 3.47 -21.51 -11.76
C CYS A 93 4.85 -21.98 -12.21
N ARG A 94 5.72 -21.02 -12.54
CA ARG A 94 7.15 -21.24 -12.76
C ARG A 94 7.86 -20.54 -11.62
N PHE A 95 8.78 -21.23 -10.95
CA PHE A 95 9.56 -20.57 -9.93
C PHE A 95 10.54 -19.59 -10.59
N SER A 96 10.53 -18.34 -10.15
CA SER A 96 11.49 -17.33 -10.61
C SER A 96 12.45 -16.97 -9.48
N LEU A 97 13.71 -17.35 -9.66
CA LEU A 97 14.82 -16.98 -8.78
C LEU A 97 14.94 -15.46 -8.59
N PRO A 98 14.94 -14.61 -9.63
CA PRO A 98 15.05 -13.16 -9.44
C PRO A 98 13.84 -12.54 -8.72
N ALA A 99 12.62 -13.07 -8.93
CA ALA A 99 11.45 -12.63 -8.17
C ALA A 99 11.57 -13.04 -6.69
N GLY A 100 12.08 -14.25 -6.41
CA GLY A 100 12.34 -14.74 -5.06
C GLY A 100 13.37 -13.90 -4.31
N ALA A 101 14.48 -13.54 -4.97
CA ALA A 101 15.52 -12.72 -4.38
C ALA A 101 15.03 -11.32 -4.00
N THR A 102 14.31 -10.65 -4.91
CA THR A 102 13.76 -9.30 -4.64
C THR A 102 12.71 -9.32 -3.54
N ALA A 103 11.85 -10.34 -3.49
CA ALA A 103 10.90 -10.54 -2.41
C ALA A 103 11.56 -10.77 -1.05
N ALA A 104 12.60 -11.60 -1.00
CA ALA A 104 13.35 -11.88 0.22
C ALA A 104 14.05 -10.63 0.76
N VAL A 105 14.66 -9.81 -0.12
CA VAL A 105 15.28 -8.54 0.27
C VAL A 105 14.25 -7.60 0.88
N ILE A 106 13.10 -7.42 0.22
CA ILE A 106 12.06 -6.52 0.73
C ILE A 106 11.46 -7.00 2.04
N ALA A 107 11.16 -8.30 2.16
CA ALA A 107 10.66 -8.86 3.41
C ALA A 107 11.69 -8.71 4.55
N ALA A 108 12.98 -8.92 4.26
CA ALA A 108 14.02 -8.76 5.26
C ALA A 108 14.15 -7.30 5.73
N VAL A 109 14.16 -6.34 4.80
CA VAL A 109 14.23 -4.91 5.15
C VAL A 109 13.01 -4.50 5.98
N ALA A 110 11.79 -4.81 5.51
CA ALA A 110 10.56 -4.48 6.23
C ALA A 110 10.48 -5.09 7.64
N PHE A 111 11.02 -6.29 7.81
CA PHE A 111 11.06 -6.96 9.13
C PHE A 111 12.12 -6.36 10.06
N LEU A 112 13.29 -6.00 9.52
CA LEU A 112 14.39 -5.42 10.30
C LEU A 112 14.11 -3.98 10.74
N ASP A 113 13.37 -3.21 9.93
CA ASP A 113 12.96 -1.84 10.22
C ASP A 113 11.75 -1.78 11.17
N HIS A 114 11.18 -2.94 11.54
CA HIS A 114 9.96 -3.02 12.33
C HIS A 114 8.78 -2.23 11.71
N ASP A 115 8.62 -2.35 10.38
CA ASP A 115 7.48 -1.75 9.67
C ASP A 115 6.19 -2.17 10.37
N PHE A 116 5.29 -1.21 10.61
CA PHE A 116 4.07 -1.38 11.42
C PHE A 116 4.28 -1.54 12.93
N GLY A 117 5.33 -0.92 13.47
CA GLY A 117 5.49 -0.68 14.90
C GLY A 117 6.26 -1.79 15.65
N PRO A 118 6.43 -1.66 16.97
CA PRO A 118 7.33 -2.52 17.75
C PRO A 118 6.84 -3.98 17.88
N SER A 119 5.67 -4.31 17.36
CA SER A 119 5.14 -5.67 17.42
C SER A 119 5.74 -6.53 16.30
N TYR A 120 6.64 -7.45 16.67
CA TYR A 120 7.25 -8.40 15.75
C TYR A 120 6.23 -9.20 14.93
N PHE A 121 5.05 -9.45 15.49
CA PHE A 121 3.99 -10.21 14.80
C PHE A 121 3.41 -9.43 13.62
N VAL A 122 3.02 -8.16 13.80
CA VAL A 122 2.43 -7.35 12.74
C VAL A 122 3.47 -7.02 11.68
N SER A 123 4.71 -6.71 12.10
CA SER A 123 5.83 -6.49 11.19
C SER A 123 6.16 -7.75 10.37
N ALA A 124 6.20 -8.94 10.98
CA ALA A 124 6.40 -10.19 10.24
C ALA A 124 5.28 -10.45 9.23
N LEU A 125 4.02 -10.21 9.60
CA LEU A 125 2.89 -10.34 8.68
C LEU A 125 3.03 -9.36 7.52
N PHE A 126 3.33 -8.09 7.79
CA PHE A 126 3.54 -7.11 6.73
C PHE A 126 4.71 -7.50 5.83
N ALA A 127 5.86 -7.88 6.38
CA ALA A 127 7.04 -8.30 5.63
C ALA A 127 6.72 -9.47 4.68
N LEU A 128 5.98 -10.49 5.14
CA LEU A 128 5.53 -11.58 4.30
C LEU A 128 4.57 -11.11 3.20
N THR A 129 3.65 -10.20 3.54
CA THR A 129 2.66 -9.65 2.60
C THR A 129 3.34 -8.81 1.50
N ALA A 130 4.24 -7.90 1.89
CA ALA A 130 5.05 -7.07 1.02
C ALA A 130 5.97 -7.92 0.13
N GLY A 131 6.65 -8.90 0.72
CA GLY A 131 7.48 -9.87 -0.02
C GLY A 131 6.67 -10.65 -1.06
N ALA A 132 5.48 -11.14 -0.71
CA ALA A 132 4.61 -11.85 -1.64
C ALA A 132 4.13 -10.95 -2.79
N ILE A 133 3.74 -9.71 -2.49
CA ILE A 133 3.36 -8.73 -3.52
C ILE A 133 4.54 -8.43 -4.45
N MET A 134 5.75 -8.26 -3.90
CA MET A 134 6.96 -8.03 -4.66
C MET A 134 7.28 -9.20 -5.59
N TYR A 135 7.21 -10.44 -5.05
CA TYR A 135 7.41 -11.66 -5.83
C TYR A 135 6.45 -11.73 -7.01
N LEU A 136 5.15 -11.60 -6.76
CA LEU A 136 4.12 -11.71 -7.80
C LEU A 136 4.27 -10.59 -8.85
N SER A 137 4.54 -9.36 -8.43
CA SER A 137 4.69 -8.22 -9.34
C SER A 137 5.91 -8.39 -10.27
N VAL A 138 7.05 -8.83 -9.72
CA VAL A 138 8.26 -9.10 -10.53
C VAL A 138 8.05 -10.32 -11.44
N PHE A 139 7.37 -11.35 -10.95
CA PHE A 139 7.03 -12.54 -11.73
C PHE A 139 6.11 -12.21 -12.92
N HIS A 140 5.10 -11.36 -12.73
CA HIS A 140 4.21 -10.90 -13.81
C HIS A 140 4.97 -10.11 -14.88
N ILE A 141 5.92 -9.26 -14.48
CA ILE A 141 6.76 -8.48 -15.41
C ILE A 141 7.65 -9.40 -16.25
N GLN A 142 8.24 -10.43 -15.63
CA GLN A 142 9.16 -11.35 -16.30
C GLN A 142 8.49 -12.28 -17.29
N ASN A 143 7.26 -12.73 -16.99
CA ASN A 143 6.51 -13.61 -17.88
C ASN A 143 5.69 -12.87 -18.93
N GLY A 144 5.91 -11.57 -19.12
CA GLY A 144 5.31 -10.80 -20.20
C GLY A 144 3.82 -10.56 -20.04
N SER A 145 3.31 -10.40 -18.81
CA SER A 145 1.92 -10.00 -18.60
C SER A 145 1.58 -8.73 -19.39
N LEU A 146 0.43 -8.73 -20.07
CA LEU A 146 -0.08 -7.63 -20.91
C LEU A 146 -0.11 -6.27 -20.19
N TYR A 147 -0.07 -6.26 -18.86
CA TYR A 147 -0.32 -5.06 -18.05
C TYR A 147 0.80 -4.73 -17.06
N ARG A 148 2.05 -4.67 -17.55
CA ARG A 148 3.28 -4.35 -16.79
C ARG A 148 3.19 -3.07 -15.95
N LYS A 149 2.39 -2.08 -16.37
CA LYS A 149 2.28 -0.80 -15.68
C LYS A 149 1.70 -0.94 -14.28
N ARG A 150 0.71 -1.82 -14.08
CA ARG A 150 0.10 -2.03 -12.75
C ARG A 150 1.09 -2.68 -11.78
N ASP A 151 1.83 -3.69 -12.24
CA ASP A 151 2.87 -4.35 -11.43
C ASP A 151 4.00 -3.40 -11.07
N PHE A 152 4.41 -2.54 -12.00
CA PHE A 152 5.40 -1.52 -11.73
C PHE A 152 4.95 -0.55 -10.63
N PHE A 153 3.70 -0.08 -10.69
CA PHE A 153 3.15 0.78 -9.64
C PHE A 153 2.96 0.05 -8.30
N MET A 154 2.63 -1.25 -8.31
CA MET A 154 2.58 -2.05 -7.08
C MET A 154 3.96 -2.21 -6.43
N ILE A 155 5.02 -2.45 -7.23
CA ILE A 155 6.40 -2.45 -6.74
C ILE A 155 6.74 -1.09 -6.14
N ILE A 156 6.41 0.01 -6.84
CA ILE A 156 6.63 1.37 -6.31
C ILE A 156 5.90 1.57 -4.98
N CYS A 157 4.64 1.14 -4.86
CA CYS A 157 3.91 1.26 -3.60
C CYS A 157 4.60 0.51 -2.45
N VAL A 158 5.05 -0.72 -2.68
CA VAL A 158 5.77 -1.50 -1.65
C VAL A 158 7.09 -0.81 -1.27
N MET A 159 7.88 -0.38 -2.26
CA MET A 159 9.15 0.29 -2.01
C MET A 159 8.96 1.60 -1.24
N LEU A 160 7.96 2.40 -1.61
CA LEU A 160 7.64 3.66 -0.94
C LEU A 160 7.11 3.42 0.47
N GLN A 161 6.36 2.34 0.72
CA GLN A 161 5.88 2.00 2.06
C GLN A 161 7.04 1.67 3.01
N VAL A 162 7.98 0.83 2.57
CA VAL A 162 9.17 0.48 3.36
C VAL A 162 10.05 1.73 3.54
N LEU A 163 10.22 2.53 2.49
CA LEU A 163 10.97 3.79 2.57
C LEU A 163 10.32 4.79 3.53
N LEU A 164 8.99 4.81 3.63
CA LEU A 164 8.26 5.70 4.53
C LEU A 164 8.64 5.42 5.98
N TYR A 165 8.62 4.15 6.38
CA TYR A 165 9.03 3.73 7.74
C TYR A 165 10.51 4.04 7.99
N LEU A 166 11.38 3.71 7.04
CA LEU A 166 12.81 3.97 7.16
C LEU A 166 13.11 5.46 7.31
N VAL A 167 12.43 6.33 6.56
CA VAL A 167 12.58 7.79 6.67
C VAL A 167 11.91 8.33 7.94
N SER A 168 10.84 7.68 8.41
CA SER A 168 10.15 8.03 9.66
C SER A 168 11.09 7.91 10.85
N ASP A 169 11.94 6.89 10.90
CA ASP A 169 12.91 6.68 11.98
C ASP A 169 13.95 7.80 12.11
N PHE A 170 14.26 8.49 11.01
CA PHE A 170 15.15 9.66 11.02
C PHE A 170 14.42 10.98 11.28
N THR A 171 13.08 11.01 11.17
CA THR A 171 12.28 12.24 11.21
C THR A 171 11.75 12.50 12.61
N HIS A 172 12.28 13.53 13.28
CA HIS A 172 11.88 13.91 14.64
C HIS A 172 11.14 15.26 14.71
N ASP A 173 11.15 16.05 13.62
CA ASP A 173 10.58 17.41 13.56
C ASP A 173 9.50 17.54 12.46
N TYR A 174 8.24 17.32 12.82
CA TYR A 174 7.07 17.39 11.91
C TYR A 174 6.59 18.82 11.58
N THR A 175 7.42 19.83 11.83
CA THR A 175 7.08 21.26 11.67
C THR A 175 7.48 21.85 10.32
N ARG A 176 8.31 21.15 9.55
CA ARG A 176 8.81 21.57 8.23
C ARG A 176 8.56 20.48 7.20
N PHE A 177 8.46 20.85 5.93
CA PHE A 177 8.38 19.87 4.85
C PHE A 177 9.70 19.08 4.76
N GLN A 178 9.63 17.76 4.97
CA GLN A 178 10.74 16.82 4.95
C GLN A 178 10.52 15.70 3.92
N LEU A 179 11.55 14.88 3.72
CA LEU A 179 11.50 13.73 2.82
C LEU A 179 10.35 12.77 3.15
N TYR A 180 10.01 12.60 4.42
CA TYR A 180 8.88 11.79 4.89
C TYR A 180 7.57 12.14 4.14
N TYR A 181 7.18 13.42 4.12
CA TYR A 181 5.95 13.86 3.44
C TYR A 181 6.03 13.70 1.91
N ALA A 182 7.21 13.87 1.33
CA ALA A 182 7.39 13.62 -0.10
C ALA A 182 7.19 12.14 -0.45
N VAL A 183 7.65 11.24 0.42
CA VAL A 183 7.47 9.79 0.27
C VAL A 183 6.01 9.40 0.49
N ASP A 184 5.32 9.92 1.51
CA ASP A 184 3.90 9.62 1.76
C ASP A 184 2.99 10.15 0.64
N LEU A 185 3.25 11.36 0.16
CA LEU A 185 2.56 11.92 -0.99
C LEU A 185 2.75 11.04 -2.23
N ALA A 186 3.99 10.61 -2.50
CA ALA A 186 4.30 9.73 -3.62
C ALA A 186 3.63 8.35 -3.46
N LEU A 187 3.57 7.81 -2.25
CA LEU A 187 2.89 6.56 -1.93
C LEU A 187 1.40 6.66 -2.23
N THR A 188 0.75 7.71 -1.71
CA THR A 188 -0.66 8.01 -1.90
C THR A 188 -1.02 8.15 -3.39
N LEU A 189 -0.22 8.92 -4.14
CA LEU A 189 -0.42 9.10 -5.58
C LEU A 189 -0.21 7.78 -6.35
N SER A 190 0.77 6.98 -5.94
CA SER A 190 1.04 5.67 -6.54
C SER A 190 -0.12 4.70 -6.30
N MET A 191 -0.67 4.67 -5.09
CA MET A 191 -1.86 3.89 -4.76
C MET A 191 -3.07 4.35 -5.56
N ALA A 192 -3.32 5.67 -5.65
CA ALA A 192 -4.42 6.22 -6.44
C ALA A 192 -4.29 5.89 -7.94
N ALA A 193 -3.06 5.86 -8.48
CA ALA A 193 -2.80 5.50 -9.86
C ALA A 193 -3.12 4.04 -10.20
N LEU A 194 -3.23 3.14 -9.20
CA LEU A 194 -3.64 1.75 -9.44
C LEU A 194 -5.08 1.65 -9.95
N LEU A 195 -5.97 2.58 -9.58
CA LEU A 195 -7.36 2.59 -10.05
C LEU A 195 -7.48 2.75 -11.57
N PRO A 196 -6.99 3.84 -12.19
CA PRO A 196 -7.08 4.00 -13.64
C PRO A 196 -6.29 2.92 -14.39
N LEU A 197 -5.21 2.38 -13.80
CA LEU A 197 -4.48 1.25 -14.39
C LEU A 197 -5.35 -0.01 -14.40
N THR A 198 -5.96 -0.37 -13.28
CA THR A 198 -6.86 -1.53 -13.17
C THR A 198 -8.06 -1.38 -14.09
N LEU A 199 -8.66 -0.19 -14.18
CA LEU A 199 -9.77 0.07 -15.10
C LEU A 199 -9.39 -0.13 -16.57
N ARG A 200 -8.16 0.22 -16.97
CA ARG A 200 -7.66 -0.05 -18.33
C ARG A 200 -7.57 -1.55 -18.61
N GLU A 201 -7.13 -2.34 -17.63
CA GLU A 201 -7.12 -3.81 -17.76
C GLU A 201 -8.53 -4.36 -17.94
N VAL A 202 -9.50 -3.89 -17.15
CA VAL A 202 -10.90 -4.33 -17.23
C VAL A 202 -11.56 -3.97 -18.56
N LYS A 203 -11.16 -2.87 -19.20
CA LYS A 203 -11.68 -2.47 -20.53
C LYS A 203 -11.04 -3.22 -21.70
N GLN A 204 -9.86 -3.82 -21.49
CA GLN A 204 -9.09 -4.51 -22.53
C GLN A 204 -9.23 -6.04 -22.47
N ALA A 205 -9.83 -6.56 -21.39
CA ALA A 205 -10.28 -7.94 -21.24
C ALA A 205 -11.70 -8.12 -21.79
#